data_AF-A0A7S1LJB6-F1
#
_entry.id   AF-A0A7S1LJB6-F1
#
_cell.length_a   1.000
_cell.length_b   1.000
_cell.length_c   1.000
_cell.angle_alpha   90.00
_cell.angle_beta   90.00
_cell.angle_gamma   90.00
#
_symmetry.space_group_name_H-M   'P 1'
#
loop_
_entity.id
_entity.type
_entity.pdbx_description
1 polymer ?
#
loop_
_entity_poly.entity_id
_entity_poly.type
_entity_poly.pdbx_seq_one_letter_code
_entity_poly.pdbx_strand_id
1 'polypeptide(L)'
;PRARGTLFSWILSSMRPRAVEIHGAAADATCLEAASFAIAAKSIEEFSVSRPTSIRTIGGTFLGGAANLRHFDSSGLAGVEEIGVSFLSKCPTLTSINTTGFAAVRHIGDWFLSDCTS
;
A
#
# COMPACT_ATOMS: atom_id res chain seq x y z
N PRO A 1 -5.82 6.48 -22.52
CA PRO A 1 -5.79 5.01 -22.43
C PRO A 1 -4.61 4.53 -21.58
N ARG A 2 -4.74 4.63 -20.24
CA ARG A 2 -3.71 4.16 -19.30
C ARG A 2 -4.02 2.71 -18.91
N ALA A 3 -2.98 1.89 -18.86
CA ALA A 3 -3.00 0.45 -18.60
C ALA A 3 -3.51 0.11 -17.17
N ARG A 4 -4.77 0.43 -16.87
CA ARG A 4 -5.43 0.08 -15.60
C ARG A 4 -5.57 -1.44 -15.40
N GLY A 5 -5.41 -2.23 -16.46
CA GLY A 5 -5.62 -3.69 -16.42
C GLY A 5 -4.42 -4.53 -15.97
N THR A 6 -3.18 -4.06 -16.14
CA THR A 6 -1.99 -4.92 -15.94
C THR A 6 -1.54 -4.98 -14.48
N LEU A 7 -1.52 -3.83 -13.78
CA LEU A 7 -1.15 -3.77 -12.37
C LEU A 7 -2.17 -4.49 -11.47
N PHE A 8 -3.45 -4.33 -11.80
CA PHE A 8 -4.57 -4.91 -11.06
C PHE A 8 -4.58 -6.45 -11.14
N SER A 9 -4.37 -7.01 -12.33
CA SER A 9 -4.29 -8.46 -12.55
C SER A 9 -3.09 -9.09 -11.81
N TRP A 10 -1.96 -8.38 -11.74
CA TRP A 10 -0.77 -8.84 -11.04
C TRP A 10 -0.89 -8.82 -9.51
N ILE A 11 -1.47 -7.75 -8.93
CA ILE A 11 -1.71 -7.68 -7.48
C ILE A 11 -2.62 -8.84 -7.03
N LEU A 12 -3.68 -9.13 -7.78
CA LEU A 12 -4.57 -10.27 -7.50
C LEU A 12 -3.85 -11.62 -7.63
N SER A 13 -2.98 -11.79 -8.63
CA SER A 13 -2.18 -13.02 -8.81
C SER A 13 -1.12 -13.21 -7.72
N SER A 14 -0.73 -12.16 -7.00
CA SER A 14 0.30 -12.17 -5.96
C SER A 14 -0.28 -12.31 -4.54
N MET A 15 -1.61 -12.42 -4.41
CA MET A 15 -2.27 -12.61 -3.11
C MET A 15 -2.06 -14.06 -2.62
N ARG A 16 -1.29 -14.21 -1.56
CA ARG A 16 -1.29 -15.42 -0.73
C ARG A 16 -2.44 -15.31 0.28
N PRO A 17 -2.90 -16.42 0.90
CA PRO A 17 -3.84 -16.31 2.00
C PRO A 17 -3.26 -15.38 3.08
N ARG A 18 -3.87 -14.20 3.26
CA ARG A 18 -3.60 -13.19 4.30
C ARG A 18 -2.32 -12.35 4.16
N ALA A 19 -1.53 -12.53 3.10
CA ALA A 19 -0.35 -11.72 2.84
C ALA A 19 -0.34 -11.21 1.39
N VAL A 20 0.00 -9.93 1.21
CA VAL A 20 0.19 -9.34 -0.11
C VAL A 20 1.64 -8.91 -0.26
N GLU A 21 2.27 -9.43 -1.31
CA GLU A 21 3.60 -9.04 -1.74
C GLU A 21 3.54 -8.46 -3.15
N ILE A 22 3.98 -7.22 -3.33
CA ILE A 22 4.07 -6.60 -4.66
C ILE A 22 5.49 -6.76 -5.21
N HIS A 23 5.64 -7.69 -6.16
CA HIS A 23 6.89 -7.96 -6.89
C HIS A 23 6.88 -7.24 -8.25
N GLY A 24 7.38 -6.01 -8.31
CA GLY A 24 7.45 -5.25 -9.56
C GLY A 24 6.14 -4.53 -9.90
N ALA A 25 6.22 -3.21 -10.03
CA ALA A 25 5.20 -2.45 -10.74
C ALA A 25 5.56 -2.42 -12.23
N ALA A 26 4.57 -2.48 -13.12
CA ALA A 26 4.81 -2.23 -14.54
C ALA A 26 5.55 -0.88 -14.70
N ALA A 27 6.51 -0.81 -15.64
CA ALA A 27 7.40 0.35 -15.78
C ALA A 27 6.66 1.68 -15.95
N ASP A 28 5.41 1.64 -16.39
CA ASP A 28 4.49 2.75 -16.64
C ASP A 28 3.52 3.05 -15.48
N ALA A 29 3.47 2.21 -14.44
CA ALA A 29 2.62 2.41 -13.28
C ALA A 29 3.33 3.27 -12.23
N THR A 30 2.98 4.55 -12.21
CA THR A 30 3.51 5.53 -11.24
C THR A 30 2.66 5.68 -9.98
N CYS A 31 1.49 5.04 -9.93
CA CYS A 31 0.47 5.22 -8.91
C CYS A 31 -0.08 3.87 -8.40
N LEU A 32 -0.28 3.73 -7.08
CA LEU A 32 -1.14 2.70 -6.49
C LEU A 32 -2.53 3.30 -6.19
N GLU A 33 -3.62 2.65 -6.60
CA GLU A 33 -4.99 3.15 -6.37
C GLU A 33 -5.81 2.21 -5.47
N ALA A 34 -6.70 2.78 -4.65
CA ALA A 34 -7.36 2.09 -3.54
C ALA A 34 -8.64 1.30 -3.88
N ALA A 35 -9.33 1.65 -4.98
CA ALA A 35 -10.74 1.28 -5.20
C ALA A 35 -11.04 -0.23 -5.11
N SER A 36 -10.05 -1.07 -5.38
CA SER A 36 -10.19 -2.54 -5.35
C SER A 36 -9.42 -3.19 -4.20
N PHE A 37 -8.44 -2.49 -3.61
CA PHE A 37 -7.57 -3.04 -2.57
C PHE A 37 -8.26 -3.07 -1.20
N ALA A 38 -9.12 -2.08 -0.91
CA ALA A 38 -9.83 -1.99 0.38
C ALA A 38 -10.68 -3.24 0.70
N ILE A 39 -11.21 -3.93 -0.31
CA ILE A 39 -11.98 -5.18 -0.13
C ILE A 39 -11.05 -6.33 0.28
N ALA A 40 -9.87 -6.43 -0.35
CA ALA A 40 -8.85 -7.42 0.01
C ALA A 40 -8.20 -7.11 1.37
N ALA A 41 -8.01 -5.82 1.70
CA ALA A 41 -7.36 -5.34 2.92
C ALA A 41 -8.03 -5.80 4.23
N LYS A 42 -9.32 -6.14 4.20
CA LYS A 42 -10.02 -6.67 5.37
C LYS A 42 -9.51 -8.04 5.82
N SER A 43 -8.88 -8.81 4.94
CA SER A 43 -8.41 -10.18 5.23
C SER A 43 -6.88 -10.30 5.31
N ILE A 44 -6.16 -9.20 5.05
CA ILE A 44 -4.69 -9.18 5.01
C ILE A 44 -4.16 -8.89 6.42
N GLU A 45 -3.19 -9.68 6.84
CA GLU A 45 -2.43 -9.51 8.08
C GLU A 45 -1.08 -8.84 7.84
N GLU A 46 -0.51 -9.04 6.64
CA GLU A 46 0.81 -8.54 6.27
C GLU A 46 0.83 -7.94 4.87
N PHE A 47 1.41 -6.75 4.75
CA PHE A 47 1.65 -6.10 3.46
C PHE A 47 3.12 -5.75 3.31
N SER A 48 3.74 -6.24 2.25
CA SER A 48 5.12 -5.91 1.91
C SER A 48 5.28 -5.63 0.42
N VAL A 49 6.32 -4.85 0.12
CA VAL A 49 6.62 -4.41 -1.24
C VAL A 49 8.12 -4.57 -1.43
N SER A 50 8.55 -5.36 -2.40
CA SER A 50 9.96 -5.75 -2.52
C SER A 50 10.67 -5.10 -3.71
N ARG A 51 9.98 -4.64 -4.77
CA ARG A 51 10.63 -4.06 -5.98
C ARG A 51 9.80 -3.10 -6.89
N PRO A 52 9.19 -2.01 -6.42
CA PRO A 52 8.55 -1.03 -7.31
C PRO A 52 9.49 0.11 -7.70
N THR A 53 10.21 -0.01 -8.81
CA THR A 53 11.11 1.06 -9.28
C THR A 53 10.39 2.28 -9.85
N SER A 54 9.14 2.11 -10.31
CA SER A 54 8.37 3.16 -10.99
C SER A 54 7.29 3.85 -10.15
N ILE A 55 6.93 3.35 -8.96
CA ILE A 55 5.87 3.96 -8.15
C ILE A 55 6.39 5.27 -7.55
N ARG A 56 5.66 6.36 -7.79
CA ARG A 56 5.94 7.70 -7.25
C ARG A 56 4.87 8.18 -6.29
N THR A 57 3.66 7.66 -6.42
CA THR A 57 2.51 8.11 -5.63
C THR A 57 1.70 6.93 -5.14
N ILE A 58 1.18 7.04 -3.93
CA ILE A 58 0.23 6.10 -3.36
C ILE A 58 -1.09 6.83 -3.16
N GLY A 59 -2.16 6.30 -3.75
CA GLY A 59 -3.50 6.84 -3.63
C GLY A 59 -4.01 6.82 -2.19
N GLY A 60 -4.90 7.77 -1.89
CA GLY A 60 -5.57 7.79 -0.60
C GLY A 60 -6.36 6.52 -0.35
N THR A 61 -6.51 6.15 0.92
CA THR A 61 -7.23 4.96 1.41
C THR A 61 -6.75 3.61 0.91
N PHE A 62 -5.56 3.50 0.31
CA PHE A 62 -5.05 2.24 -0.26
C PHE A 62 -5.07 1.06 0.73
N LEU A 63 -4.60 1.26 1.96
CA LEU A 63 -4.73 0.33 3.08
C LEU A 63 -5.74 0.81 4.13
N GLY A 64 -6.58 1.78 3.79
CA GLY A 64 -7.57 2.34 4.70
C GLY A 64 -8.62 1.29 5.07
N GLY A 65 -8.81 1.05 6.37
CA GLY A 65 -9.76 0.07 6.88
C GLY A 65 -9.24 -1.37 6.87
N ALA A 66 -7.93 -1.57 6.79
CA ALA A 66 -7.32 -2.91 6.87
C ALA A 66 -7.42 -3.47 8.30
N ALA A 67 -8.60 -4.03 8.62
CA ALA A 67 -8.99 -4.41 9.97
C ALA A 67 -8.13 -5.51 10.62
N ASN A 68 -7.42 -6.30 9.82
CA ASN A 68 -6.57 -7.39 10.29
C ASN A 68 -5.07 -7.14 10.05
N LEU A 69 -4.69 -6.00 9.45
CA LEU A 69 -3.30 -5.69 9.13
C LEU A 69 -2.52 -5.49 10.43
N ARG A 70 -1.46 -6.28 10.63
CA ARG A 70 -0.59 -6.23 11.81
C ARG A 70 0.75 -5.61 11.50
N HIS A 71 1.28 -5.93 10.31
CA HIS A 71 2.61 -5.53 9.89
C HIS A 71 2.55 -4.88 8.51
N PHE A 72 3.14 -3.69 8.41
CA PHE A 72 3.35 -2.98 7.16
C PHE A 72 4.83 -2.77 6.91
N ASP A 73 5.33 -3.23 5.76
CA ASP A 73 6.71 -3.01 5.33
C ASP A 73 6.80 -2.08 4.10
N SER A 74 7.34 -0.88 4.30
CA SER A 74 7.60 0.07 3.22
C SER A 74 8.89 -0.17 2.46
N SER A 75 9.74 -1.13 2.80
CA SER A 75 11.12 -1.25 2.29
C SER A 75 11.29 -1.13 0.77
N GLY A 76 10.33 -1.60 -0.04
CA GLY A 76 10.34 -1.42 -1.49
C GLY A 76 9.85 -0.06 -2.01
N LEU A 77 9.24 0.79 -1.20
CA LEU A 77 8.62 2.06 -1.59
C LEU A 77 9.61 3.24 -1.69
N ALA A 78 10.92 2.97 -1.81
CA ALA A 78 11.99 3.97 -1.79
C ALA A 78 11.83 5.12 -2.81
N GLY A 79 11.09 4.90 -3.90
CA GLY A 79 10.79 5.90 -4.93
C GLY A 79 9.51 6.70 -4.70
N VAL A 80 8.73 6.44 -3.65
CA VAL A 80 7.46 7.14 -3.40
C VAL A 80 7.73 8.54 -2.88
N GLU A 81 7.15 9.53 -3.55
CA GLU A 81 7.25 10.95 -3.21
C GLU A 81 5.98 11.47 -2.53
N GLU A 82 4.82 10.88 -2.84
CA GLU A 82 3.53 11.31 -2.28
C GLU A 82 2.72 10.13 -1.75
N ILE A 83 2.21 10.27 -0.53
CA ILE A 83 1.24 9.36 0.07
C ILE A 83 -0.10 10.09 0.22
N GLY A 84 -1.17 9.48 -0.26
CA GLY A 84 -2.51 10.03 -0.22
C GLY A 84 -3.16 9.96 1.16
N VAL A 85 -4.27 10.70 1.29
CA VAL A 85 -5.09 10.81 2.51
C VAL A 85 -5.55 9.43 3.01
N SER A 86 -5.56 9.21 4.31
CA SER A 86 -6.10 8.00 4.94
C SER A 86 -5.42 6.69 4.54
N PHE A 87 -4.17 6.73 4.06
CA PHE A 87 -3.44 5.56 3.55
C PHE A 87 -3.49 4.33 4.47
N LEU A 88 -3.20 4.49 5.76
CA LEU A 88 -3.28 3.44 6.80
C LEU A 88 -4.31 3.81 7.88
N SER A 89 -5.36 4.56 7.53
CA SER A 89 -6.40 4.88 8.52
C SER A 89 -7.25 3.67 8.87
N LYS A 90 -7.80 3.61 10.09
CA LYS A 90 -8.71 2.56 10.57
C LYS A 90 -8.10 1.16 10.49
N CYS A 91 -6.84 1.03 10.89
CA CYS A 91 -6.13 -0.23 11.03
C CYS A 91 -5.95 -0.57 12.52
N PRO A 92 -7.01 -1.05 13.21
CA PRO A 92 -7.02 -1.23 14.67
C PRO A 92 -6.09 -2.33 15.18
N THR A 93 -5.53 -3.17 14.29
CA THR A 93 -4.62 -4.27 14.64
C THR A 93 -3.16 -4.01 14.26
N LEU A 94 -2.87 -2.83 13.68
CA LEU A 94 -1.54 -2.51 13.16
C LEU A 94 -0.59 -2.24 14.32
N THR A 95 0.38 -3.12 14.53
CA THR A 95 1.34 -3.05 15.65
C THR A 95 2.73 -2.62 15.23
N SER A 96 3.07 -2.77 13.94
CA SER A 96 4.40 -2.41 13.43
C SER A 96 4.36 -1.86 12.02
N ILE A 97 5.14 -0.79 11.81
CA ILE A 97 5.34 -0.11 10.53
C ILE A 97 6.83 0.03 10.31
N ASN A 98 7.36 -0.58 9.25
CA ASN A 98 8.69 -0.25 8.77
C ASN A 98 8.59 0.94 7.82
N THR A 99 9.26 2.05 8.14
CA THR A 99 9.27 3.29 7.35
C THR A 99 10.56 3.50 6.55
N THR A 100 11.51 2.55 6.57
CA THR A 100 12.82 2.72 5.92
C THR A 100 12.73 2.95 4.42
N GLY A 101 11.66 2.49 3.78
CA GLY A 101 11.42 2.73 2.35
C GLY A 101 10.69 4.04 2.05
N PHE A 102 10.37 4.89 3.02
CA PHE A 102 9.79 6.22 2.75
C PHE A 102 10.83 7.33 2.55
N ALA A 103 12.04 6.99 2.13
CA ALA A 103 13.16 7.92 2.02
C ALA A 103 12.94 9.10 1.05
N ALA A 104 12.12 8.92 0.01
CA ALA A 104 11.82 9.97 -0.97
C ALA A 104 10.51 10.73 -0.70
N VAL A 105 9.77 10.37 0.36
CA VAL A 105 8.44 10.94 0.64
C VAL A 105 8.57 12.42 1.01
N ARG A 106 7.87 13.27 0.26
CA ARG A 106 7.80 14.72 0.46
C ARG A 106 6.43 15.16 0.97
N HIS A 107 5.39 14.41 0.63
CA HIS A 107 4.02 14.72 1.00
C HIS A 107 3.32 13.50 1.60
N ILE A 108 2.68 13.71 2.75
CA ILE A 108 1.82 12.73 3.41
C ILE A 108 0.46 13.38 3.59
N GLY A 109 -0.58 12.77 3.03
CA GLY A 109 -1.95 13.23 3.17
C GLY A 109 -2.48 13.03 4.58
N ASP A 110 -3.56 13.75 4.90
CA ASP A 110 -4.20 13.73 6.21
C ASP A 110 -4.61 12.31 6.65
N TRP A 111 -4.78 12.12 7.96
CA TRP A 111 -5.30 10.88 8.54
C TRP A 111 -4.47 9.61 8.25
N PHE A 112 -3.17 9.76 7.95
CA PHE A 112 -2.27 8.66 7.58
C PHE A 112 -2.37 7.44 8.50
N LEU A 113 -2.43 7.63 9.83
CA LEU A 113 -2.63 6.59 10.86
C LEU A 113 -3.81 6.89 11.78
N SER A 114 -4.84 7.58 11.28
CA SER A 114 -6.04 7.84 12.07
C SER A 114 -6.73 6.55 12.47
N ASP A 115 -7.27 6.47 13.68
CA ASP A 115 -8.03 5.31 14.17
C ASP A 115 -7.22 3.98 14.15
N CYS A 116 -5.89 4.07 14.26
CA CYS A 116 -5.02 2.95 14.60
C CYS A 116 -4.90 2.89 16.13
N THR A 117 -5.45 1.85 16.74
CA THR A 117 -5.68 1.78 18.21
C THR A 117 -4.87 0.70 18.92
N SER A 118 -4.03 -0.04 18.21
CA SER A 118 -3.30 -1.22 18.72
C SER A 118 -1.96 -0.88 19.36
#